data_AF-A0A7C0Y9P5-F1
#
_entry.id   AF-A0A7C0Y9P5-F1
#
_cell.length_a   1.000
_cell.length_b   1.000
_cell.length_c   1.000
_cell.angle_alpha   90.00
_cell.angle_beta   90.00
_cell.angle_gamma   90.00
#
_symmetry.space_group_name_H-M   'P 1'
#
loop_
_entity.id
_entity.type
_entity.pdbx_description
1 polymer ?
#
loop_
_entity_poly.entity_id
_entity_poly.type
_entity_poly.pdbx_seq_one_letter_code
_entity_poly.pdbx_strand_id
1 'polypeptide(L)'
;MRVCVTAMSAGLNAQVDPRFGRAAYFVFVDTDSMDSESVSNPNVGAVGGAGIQSAQLVAERGARVVITGHLGPNAASALSAAGIEVVLGVQGMTVREAVEAFKAGRLQASAAQATGPAHMGVGPGGGMGMGRGMGPGAGPGMGRGMGRVGGFGTMPSSPGFPSKEDEVAALRGEMEFIKGRLEYITRRLQELEKGDKE
;
A
#
# COMPACT_ATOMS: atom_id res chain seq x y z
N MET A 1 -15.86 0.31 -21.29
CA MET A 1 -15.62 -0.05 -19.85
C MET A 1 -14.59 0.91 -19.29
N ARG A 2 -14.70 1.37 -18.02
CA ARG A 2 -13.77 2.38 -17.48
C ARG A 2 -12.60 1.77 -16.70
N VAL A 3 -11.39 2.07 -17.13
CA VAL A 3 -10.12 1.64 -16.52
C VAL A 3 -9.40 2.85 -15.97
N CYS A 4 -8.77 2.73 -14.81
CA CYS A 4 -7.91 3.75 -14.23
C CYS A 4 -6.46 3.32 -14.33
N VAL A 5 -5.57 4.20 -14.83
CA VAL A 5 -4.13 3.95 -14.89
C VAL A 5 -3.41 4.98 -14.03
N THR A 6 -2.50 4.52 -13.18
CA THR A 6 -1.61 5.41 -12.41
C THR A 6 -0.58 6.03 -13.35
N ALA A 7 -0.39 7.34 -13.29
CA ALA A 7 0.47 8.05 -14.23
C ALA A 7 1.36 9.08 -13.55
N MET A 8 2.55 9.29 -14.11
CA MET A 8 3.50 10.31 -13.64
C MET A 8 3.11 11.72 -14.10
N SER A 9 2.32 11.83 -15.16
CA SER A 9 1.80 13.08 -15.74
C SER A 9 0.40 12.86 -16.32
N ALA A 10 -0.25 13.94 -16.80
CA ALA A 10 -1.55 13.84 -17.44
C ALA A 10 -1.46 13.29 -18.88
N GLY A 11 -2.53 12.60 -19.30
CA GLY A 11 -2.75 12.15 -20.68
C GLY A 11 -2.29 10.72 -20.97
N LEU A 12 -2.65 10.23 -22.17
CA LEU A 12 -2.42 8.85 -22.60
C LEU A 12 -0.94 8.51 -22.87
N ASN A 13 -0.11 9.52 -23.14
CA ASN A 13 1.31 9.33 -23.40
C ASN A 13 2.16 9.41 -22.11
N ALA A 14 1.52 9.64 -20.96
CA ALA A 14 2.20 9.65 -19.68
C ALA A 14 2.74 8.26 -19.35
N GLN A 15 3.91 8.22 -18.72
CA GLN A 15 4.47 6.99 -18.15
C GLN A 15 3.61 6.51 -16.98
N VAL A 16 3.43 5.20 -16.86
CA VAL A 16 2.75 4.60 -15.70
C VAL A 16 3.54 4.88 -14.43
N ASP A 17 2.89 5.41 -13.39
CA ASP A 17 3.51 5.55 -12.06
C ASP A 17 3.42 4.20 -11.33
N PRO A 18 4.54 3.62 -10.87
CA PRO A 18 4.53 2.33 -10.19
C PRO A 18 3.86 2.38 -8.81
N ARG A 19 3.56 3.57 -8.25
CA ARG A 19 2.99 3.71 -6.90
C ARG A 19 1.51 4.05 -7.01
N PHE A 20 0.62 3.16 -6.56
CA PHE A 20 -0.81 3.47 -6.59
C PHE A 20 -1.22 4.67 -5.71
N GLY A 21 -1.02 4.56 -4.40
CA GLY A 21 -1.58 5.53 -3.45
C GLY A 21 -0.98 6.93 -3.54
N ARG A 22 0.19 7.07 -4.17
CA ARG A 22 0.92 8.34 -4.33
C ARG A 22 1.27 8.62 -5.79
N ALA A 23 0.56 8.00 -6.73
CA ALA A 23 0.67 8.34 -8.15
C ALA A 23 0.42 9.85 -8.31
N ALA A 24 1.15 10.52 -9.19
CA ALA A 24 0.94 11.94 -9.43
C ALA A 24 -0.44 12.23 -10.06
N TYR A 25 -0.87 11.34 -10.96
CA TYR A 25 -2.14 11.42 -11.68
C TYR A 25 -2.83 10.05 -11.74
N PHE A 26 -4.15 10.10 -11.86
CA PHE A 26 -4.99 9.00 -12.31
C PHE A 26 -5.56 9.34 -13.68
N VAL A 27 -5.29 8.50 -14.66
CA VAL A 27 -5.84 8.65 -16.02
C VAL A 27 -6.94 7.61 -16.18
N PHE A 28 -8.17 8.09 -16.27
CA PHE A 28 -9.35 7.27 -16.49
C PHE A 28 -9.60 7.16 -17.98
N VAL A 29 -9.56 5.94 -18.50
CA VAL A 29 -9.71 5.65 -19.93
C VAL A 29 -10.94 4.77 -20.13
N ASP A 30 -11.80 5.13 -21.08
CA ASP A 30 -12.81 4.20 -21.57
C ASP A 30 -12.19 3.27 -22.61
N THR A 31 -12.27 1.96 -22.38
CA THR A 31 -11.63 0.95 -23.24
C THR A 31 -12.21 0.87 -24.64
N ASP A 32 -13.45 1.32 -24.84
CA ASP A 32 -14.18 1.11 -26.08
C ASP A 32 -13.90 2.28 -27.04
N SER A 33 -13.93 3.51 -26.52
CA SER A 33 -13.66 4.77 -27.25
C SER A 33 -12.21 5.25 -27.21
N MET A 34 -11.42 4.81 -26.22
CA MET A 34 -10.12 5.40 -25.85
C MET A 34 -10.19 6.86 -25.38
N ASP A 35 -11.39 7.36 -25.04
CA ASP A 35 -11.53 8.66 -24.40
C ASP A 35 -10.87 8.64 -23.02
N SER A 36 -10.16 9.72 -22.68
CA SER A 36 -9.37 9.79 -21.45
C SER A 36 -9.60 11.08 -20.67
N GLU A 37 -9.70 10.94 -19.35
CA GLU A 37 -9.78 12.03 -18.39
C GLU A 37 -8.63 11.87 -17.39
N SER A 38 -7.80 12.91 -17.26
CA SER A 38 -6.69 12.91 -16.29
C SER A 38 -7.05 13.73 -15.06
N VAL A 39 -6.87 13.14 -13.89
CA VAL A 39 -7.14 13.76 -12.59
C VAL A 39 -5.86 13.77 -11.77
N SER A 40 -5.44 14.94 -11.29
CA SER A 40 -4.31 15.03 -10.36
C SER A 40 -4.70 14.40 -9.02
N ASN A 41 -3.78 13.62 -8.44
CA ASN A 41 -4.03 12.96 -7.17
C ASN A 41 -3.79 13.94 -6.00
N PRO A 42 -4.83 14.34 -5.24
CA PRO A 42 -4.64 15.21 -4.08
C PRO A 42 -3.92 14.50 -2.93
N ASN A 43 -3.82 13.17 -2.96
CA ASN A 43 -3.34 12.34 -1.85
C ASN A 43 -1.83 12.05 -1.89
N VAL A 44 -1.10 12.60 -2.87
CA VAL A 44 0.34 12.36 -3.06
C VAL A 44 1.14 12.69 -1.80
N GLY A 45 0.80 13.81 -1.14
CA GLY A 45 1.46 14.29 0.07
C GLY A 45 0.86 13.80 1.39
N ALA A 46 -0.12 12.89 1.37
CA ALA A 46 -0.80 12.47 2.59
C ALA A 46 0.18 11.74 3.54
N VAL A 47 0.21 12.21 4.79
CA VAL A 47 1.04 11.66 5.88
C VAL A 47 0.67 10.19 6.17
N GLY A 48 -0.62 9.85 6.02
CA GLY A 48 -1.13 8.50 6.13
C GLY A 48 -2.38 8.29 5.27
N GLY A 49 -2.71 7.04 4.97
CA GLY A 49 -3.95 6.70 4.27
C GLY A 49 -4.03 7.09 2.79
N ALA A 50 -2.92 7.51 2.16
CA ALA A 50 -2.88 7.92 0.75
C ALA A 50 -3.50 6.87 -0.19
N GLY A 51 -3.25 5.58 0.08
CA GLY A 51 -3.81 4.46 -0.67
C GLY A 51 -5.33 4.31 -0.54
N ILE A 52 -5.89 4.54 0.64
CA ILE A 52 -7.34 4.43 0.89
C ILE A 52 -8.07 5.57 0.18
N GLN A 53 -7.59 6.80 0.37
CA GLN A 53 -8.19 7.99 -0.25
C GLN A 53 -8.08 7.93 -1.78
N SER A 54 -6.96 7.42 -2.31
CA SER A 54 -6.81 7.19 -3.75
C SER A 54 -7.78 6.12 -4.28
N ALA A 55 -7.98 5.02 -3.53
CA ALA A 55 -8.95 4.00 -3.90
C ALA A 55 -10.39 4.54 -3.92
N GLN A 56 -10.76 5.38 -2.95
CA GLN A 56 -12.06 6.06 -2.92
C GLN A 56 -12.25 6.96 -4.14
N LEU A 57 -11.27 7.82 -4.46
CA LEU A 57 -11.31 8.66 -5.65
C LEU A 57 -11.53 7.84 -6.92
N VAL A 58 -10.83 6.73 -7.06
CA VAL A 58 -10.95 5.85 -8.23
C VAL A 58 -12.34 5.19 -8.30
N ALA A 59 -12.89 4.76 -7.17
CA ALA A 59 -14.23 4.18 -7.07
C ALA A 59 -15.33 5.21 -7.42
N GLU A 60 -15.22 6.43 -6.90
CA GLU A 60 -16.14 7.54 -7.19
C GLU A 60 -16.17 7.89 -8.68
N ARG A 61 -15.04 7.75 -9.37
CA ARG A 61 -14.92 7.96 -10.82
C ARG A 61 -15.42 6.77 -11.64
N GLY A 62 -15.88 5.70 -11.00
CA GLY A 62 -16.54 4.56 -11.63
C GLY A 62 -15.59 3.60 -12.36
N ALA A 63 -14.29 3.61 -12.04
CA ALA A 63 -13.36 2.65 -12.61
C ALA A 63 -13.70 1.22 -12.15
N ARG A 64 -13.57 0.25 -13.07
CA ARG A 64 -13.75 -1.19 -12.79
C ARG A 64 -12.43 -1.91 -12.60
N VAL A 65 -11.38 -1.41 -13.25
CA VAL A 65 -10.03 -1.98 -13.18
C VAL A 65 -9.03 -0.85 -12.94
N VAL A 66 -8.04 -1.11 -12.08
CA VAL A 66 -6.88 -0.25 -11.87
C VAL A 66 -5.62 -0.91 -12.43
N ILE A 67 -4.89 -0.21 -13.28
CA ILE A 67 -3.58 -0.63 -13.77
C ILE A 67 -2.50 0.19 -13.07
N THR A 68 -1.59 -0.51 -12.37
CA THR A 68 -0.51 0.11 -11.59
C THR A 68 0.70 -0.84 -11.47
N GLY A 69 1.83 -0.33 -10.96
CA GLY A 69 2.97 -1.17 -10.60
C GLY A 69 2.74 -1.94 -9.30
N HIS A 70 2.58 -1.21 -8.20
CA HIS A 70 2.51 -1.76 -6.85
C HIS A 70 1.32 -1.24 -6.08
N LEU A 71 0.82 -2.09 -5.19
CA LEU A 71 -0.36 -1.82 -4.38
C LEU A 71 -0.09 -2.19 -2.92
N GLY A 72 -0.27 -1.21 -2.03
CA GLY A 72 -0.17 -1.43 -0.59
C GLY A 72 -1.42 -2.13 -0.01
N PRO A 73 -1.32 -2.68 1.20
CA PRO A 73 -2.39 -3.50 1.81
C PRO A 73 -3.68 -2.72 2.08
N ASN A 74 -3.54 -1.48 2.53
CA ASN A 74 -4.70 -0.60 2.75
C ASN A 74 -5.42 -0.26 1.44
N ALA A 75 -4.65 -0.05 0.36
CA ALA A 75 -5.22 0.24 -0.95
C ALA A 75 -5.87 -1.00 -1.57
N ALA A 76 -5.23 -2.16 -1.45
CA ALA A 76 -5.78 -3.45 -1.90
C ALA A 76 -7.12 -3.74 -1.22
N SER A 77 -7.18 -3.58 0.11
CA SER A 77 -8.40 -3.78 0.87
C SER A 77 -9.51 -2.82 0.43
N ALA A 78 -9.18 -1.54 0.21
CA ALA A 78 -10.15 -0.53 -0.22
C ALA A 78 -10.66 -0.76 -1.66
N LEU A 79 -9.79 -1.12 -2.60
CA LEU A 79 -10.18 -1.45 -3.98
C LEU A 79 -11.01 -2.73 -4.03
N SER A 80 -10.64 -3.75 -3.26
CA SER A 80 -11.40 -5.00 -3.14
C SER A 80 -12.80 -4.75 -2.58
N ALA A 81 -12.93 -3.94 -1.52
CA ALA A 81 -14.22 -3.58 -0.94
C ALA A 81 -15.11 -2.80 -1.93
N ALA A 82 -14.51 -2.04 -2.85
CA ALA A 82 -15.20 -1.34 -3.92
C ALA A 82 -15.52 -2.24 -5.14
N GLY A 83 -15.14 -3.52 -5.12
CA GLY A 83 -15.32 -4.44 -6.25
C GLY A 83 -14.47 -4.08 -7.47
N ILE A 84 -13.33 -3.42 -7.26
CA ILE A 84 -12.41 -2.98 -8.31
C ILE A 84 -11.29 -4.01 -8.45
N GLU A 85 -11.10 -4.50 -9.67
CA GLU A 85 -10.01 -5.40 -10.00
C GLU A 85 -8.71 -4.62 -10.26
N VAL A 86 -7.59 -5.32 -10.19
CA VAL A 86 -6.27 -4.69 -10.36
C VAL A 86 -5.41 -5.46 -11.34
N VAL A 87 -4.60 -4.71 -12.08
CA VAL A 87 -3.48 -5.19 -12.86
C VAL A 87 -2.21 -4.63 -12.20
N LEU A 88 -1.32 -5.52 -11.80
CA LEU A 88 -0.10 -5.20 -11.04
C LEU A 88 1.15 -5.50 -11.87
N GLY A 89 2.27 -4.91 -11.48
CA GLY A 89 3.56 -5.11 -12.14
C GLY A 89 3.77 -4.29 -13.41
N VAL A 90 2.88 -3.32 -13.68
CA VAL A 90 2.98 -2.47 -14.88
C VAL A 90 3.94 -1.30 -14.64
N GLN A 91 4.96 -1.19 -15.48
CA GLN A 91 6.01 -0.18 -15.44
C GLN A 91 6.69 -0.05 -16.80
N GLY A 92 7.34 1.09 -17.05
CA GLY A 92 8.13 1.32 -18.28
C GLY A 92 7.30 1.42 -19.57
N MET A 93 5.99 1.58 -19.46
CA MET A 93 5.08 1.78 -20.58
C MET A 93 4.20 3.02 -20.34
N THR A 94 3.62 3.51 -21.43
CA THR A 94 2.66 4.61 -21.41
C THR A 94 1.28 4.13 -20.97
N VAL A 95 0.42 5.07 -20.54
CA VAL A 95 -0.99 4.80 -20.22
C VAL A 95 -1.71 4.14 -21.40
N ARG A 96 -1.49 4.64 -22.63
CA ARG A 96 -2.05 4.06 -23.84
C ARG A 96 -1.65 2.59 -24.00
N GLU A 97 -0.36 2.30 -23.94
CA GLU A 97 0.17 0.94 -24.11
C GLU A 97 -0.36 -0.01 -23.04
N ALA A 98 -0.49 0.46 -21.79
CA ALA A 98 -1.06 -0.32 -20.70
C ALA A 98 -2.52 -0.68 -20.97
N VAL A 99 -3.35 0.27 -21.42
CA VAL A 99 -4.76 0.01 -21.75
C VAL A 99 -4.88 -0.92 -22.96
N GLU A 100 -4.05 -0.74 -23.98
CA GLU A 100 -4.03 -1.60 -25.17
C GLU A 100 -3.57 -3.03 -24.83
N ALA A 101 -2.55 -3.18 -23.98
CA ALA A 101 -2.09 -4.49 -23.50
C ALA A 101 -3.17 -5.20 -22.66
N PHE A 102 -3.92 -4.45 -21.87
CA PHE A 102 -5.08 -4.96 -21.13
C PHE A 102 -6.21 -5.41 -22.08
N LYS A 103 -6.58 -4.59 -23.07
CA LYS A 103 -7.57 -4.97 -24.10
C LYS A 103 -7.15 -6.21 -24.90
N ALA A 104 -5.85 -6.37 -25.15
CA ALA A 104 -5.30 -7.52 -25.85
C ALA A 104 -5.20 -8.78 -24.97
N GLY A 105 -5.59 -8.73 -23.68
CA GLY A 105 -5.51 -9.84 -22.75
C GLY A 105 -4.08 -10.18 -22.30
N ARG A 106 -3.08 -9.35 -22.64
CA ARG A 106 -1.68 -9.51 -22.20
C ARG A 106 -1.48 -9.14 -20.74
N LEU A 107 -2.34 -8.26 -20.23
CA LEU A 107 -2.42 -7.90 -18.82
C LEU A 107 -3.73 -8.46 -18.27
N GLN A 108 -3.63 -9.27 -17.20
CA GLN A 108 -4.80 -9.87 -16.57
C GLN A 108 -5.16 -9.12 -15.31
N ALA A 109 -6.44 -8.72 -15.21
CA ALA A 109 -6.99 -8.21 -13.98
C ALA A 109 -7.22 -9.36 -13.00
N SER A 110 -6.99 -9.10 -11.72
CA SER A 110 -7.25 -10.02 -10.63
C SER A 110 -7.83 -9.29 -9.43
N ALA A 111 -8.28 -10.06 -8.44
CA ALA A 111 -8.72 -9.49 -7.18
C ALA A 111 -7.62 -8.61 -6.56
N ALA A 112 -8.01 -7.46 -6.00
CA ALA A 112 -7.07 -6.52 -5.41
C ALA A 112 -6.33 -7.14 -4.21
N GLN A 113 -5.06 -7.51 -4.42
CA GLN A 113 -4.16 -8.02 -3.40
C GLN A 113 -2.91 -7.15 -3.27
N ALA A 114 -2.38 -7.06 -2.05
CA ALA A 114 -1.20 -6.26 -1.75
C ALA A 114 0.06 -6.88 -2.36
N THR A 115 0.96 -6.07 -2.90
CA THR A 115 2.27 -6.52 -3.42
C THR A 115 3.37 -6.56 -2.36
N GLY A 116 3.08 -6.18 -1.11
CA GLY A 116 4.04 -6.13 0.01
C GLY A 116 3.38 -6.31 1.38
N PRO A 117 4.17 -6.52 2.45
CA PRO A 117 3.66 -6.85 3.78
C PRO A 117 2.78 -5.74 4.36
N ALA A 118 1.78 -6.15 5.16
CA ALA A 118 0.84 -5.27 5.82
C ALA A 118 1.47 -4.46 6.95
N HIS A 119 2.06 -3.32 6.62
CA HIS A 119 2.42 -2.34 7.64
C HIS A 119 1.18 -1.52 8.00
N MET A 120 0.44 -1.98 9.02
CA MET A 120 -0.70 -1.28 9.60
C MET A 120 -0.20 0.06 10.16
N GLY A 121 -0.53 1.17 9.50
CA GLY A 121 -0.09 2.50 9.90
C GLY A 121 -0.84 2.95 11.15
N VAL A 122 -0.20 2.88 12.32
CA VAL A 122 -0.68 3.52 13.55
C VAL A 122 -0.43 5.02 13.42
N GLY A 123 -1.45 5.77 12.97
CA GLY A 123 -1.46 7.22 13.07
C GLY A 123 -1.75 7.66 14.51
N PRO A 124 -1.08 8.68 15.06
CA PRO A 124 -1.38 9.22 16.38
C PRO A 124 -2.62 10.11 16.28
N GLY A 125 -3.81 9.52 16.32
CA GLY A 125 -5.04 10.31 16.17
C GLY A 125 -6.28 9.47 15.93
N GLY A 126 -6.71 8.71 16.93
CA GLY A 126 -7.99 8.02 16.93
C GLY A 126 -8.52 7.99 18.35
N GLY A 127 -9.36 8.97 18.69
CA GLY A 127 -9.91 9.12 20.02
C GLY A 127 -10.78 7.93 20.44
N MET A 128 -10.62 7.52 21.69
CA MET A 128 -11.68 6.86 22.44
C MET A 128 -11.91 7.68 23.69
N GLY A 129 -12.88 8.59 23.59
CA GLY A 129 -13.51 9.16 24.77
C GLY A 129 -14.15 8.04 25.57
N MET A 130 -13.59 7.74 26.73
CA MET A 130 -14.32 7.13 27.84
C MET A 130 -14.37 8.14 28.96
N GLY A 131 -15.36 9.03 28.90
CA GLY A 131 -15.88 9.63 30.12
C GLY A 131 -16.50 8.52 30.96
N ARG A 132 -15.88 8.19 32.09
CA ARG A 132 -16.55 7.51 33.20
C ARG A 132 -15.77 7.67 34.49
N GLY A 133 -16.38 8.32 35.47
CA GLY A 133 -16.12 8.04 36.88
C GLY A 133 -15.36 9.10 37.66
N MET A 134 -16.13 10.03 38.23
CA MET A 134 -15.76 10.79 39.43
C MET A 134 -15.49 9.81 40.59
N GLY A 135 -14.37 9.96 41.30
CA GLY A 135 -14.10 9.25 42.55
C GLY A 135 -13.03 9.99 43.38
N PRO A 136 -13.37 10.55 44.56
CA PRO A 136 -12.40 11.25 45.40
C PRO A 136 -11.68 10.21 46.28
N GLY A 137 -10.41 9.97 46.01
CA GLY A 137 -9.56 9.06 46.78
C GLY A 137 -8.28 9.75 47.22
N ALA A 138 -8.31 10.32 48.42
CA ALA A 138 -7.16 10.91 49.09
C ALA A 138 -6.16 9.82 49.52
N GLY A 139 -4.86 10.09 49.32
CA GLY A 139 -3.78 9.30 49.90
C GLY A 139 -2.44 10.03 49.77
N PRO A 140 -1.86 10.57 50.86
CA PRO A 140 -0.56 11.21 50.84
C PRO A 140 0.54 10.15 51.03
N GLY A 141 1.12 9.69 49.93
CA GLY A 141 2.25 8.75 49.93
C GLY A 141 3.57 9.47 49.65
N MET A 142 4.24 9.91 50.71
CA MET A 142 5.57 10.51 50.72
C MET A 142 6.63 9.46 50.34
N GLY A 143 7.17 9.51 49.13
CA GLY A 143 8.24 8.64 48.64
C GLY A 143 9.41 9.45 48.09
N ARG A 144 10.43 9.63 48.93
CA ARG A 144 11.67 10.37 48.72
C ARG A 144 12.52 9.72 47.60
N GLY A 145 12.89 10.48 46.57
CA GLY A 145 13.76 10.00 45.50
C GLY A 145 14.30 11.13 44.62
N MET A 146 15.34 11.80 45.10
CA MET A 146 16.10 12.84 44.40
C MET A 146 16.92 12.20 43.26
N GLY A 147 16.73 12.65 42.02
CA GLY A 147 17.52 12.20 40.86
C GLY A 147 17.23 13.04 39.63
N ARG A 148 17.75 14.27 39.61
CA ARG A 148 17.66 15.20 38.47
C ARG A 148 18.71 14.85 37.41
N VAL A 149 18.21 14.58 36.20
CA VAL A 149 18.76 14.89 34.86
C VAL A 149 20.12 14.30 34.44
N GLY A 150 20.13 13.47 33.39
CA GLY A 150 21.36 13.12 32.67
C GLY A 150 21.20 12.00 31.63
N GLY A 151 20.59 12.32 30.49
CA GLY A 151 20.83 11.70 29.18
C GLY A 151 20.97 10.18 29.06
N PHE A 152 19.86 9.48 28.81
CA PHE A 152 19.86 8.31 27.93
C PHE A 152 18.63 8.42 27.05
N GLY A 153 18.85 8.64 25.74
CA GLY A 153 17.79 8.67 24.74
C GLY A 153 17.03 7.35 24.80
N THR A 154 15.77 7.42 25.19
CA THR A 154 14.81 6.34 25.05
C THR A 154 14.77 5.95 23.59
N MET A 155 15.31 4.76 23.27
CA MET A 155 15.14 4.16 21.96
C MET A 155 13.63 4.08 21.65
N PRO A 156 13.20 4.38 20.41
CA PRO A 156 11.82 4.18 20.03
C PRO A 156 11.47 2.70 20.16
N SER A 157 10.37 2.45 20.86
CA SER A 157 9.76 1.15 21.14
C SER A 157 9.52 0.33 19.86
N SER A 158 9.87 -0.96 19.92
CA SER A 158 9.48 -1.99 18.94
C SER A 158 7.98 -1.94 18.62
N PRO A 159 7.55 -2.41 17.43
CA PRO A 159 6.13 -2.58 17.09
C PRO A 159 5.45 -3.41 18.17
N GLY A 160 4.24 -3.00 18.59
CA GLY A 160 3.56 -3.54 19.77
C GLY A 160 3.17 -5.01 19.66
N PHE A 161 4.12 -5.90 19.94
CA PHE A 161 3.86 -7.30 20.25
C PHE A 161 3.50 -7.44 21.74
N PRO A 162 2.53 -8.31 22.12
CA PRO A 162 2.11 -8.48 23.51
C PRO A 162 3.25 -8.97 24.43
N SER A 163 4.22 -9.67 23.85
CA SER A 163 5.39 -10.22 24.54
C SER A 163 6.61 -10.29 23.61
N LYS A 164 7.82 -10.45 24.18
CA LYS A 164 9.05 -10.63 23.39
C LYS A 164 9.02 -11.96 22.64
N GLU A 165 8.36 -12.96 23.22
CA GLU A 165 8.15 -14.26 22.62
C GLU A 165 7.32 -14.15 21.33
N ASP A 166 6.28 -13.31 21.33
CA ASP A 166 5.45 -13.05 20.16
C ASP A 166 6.20 -12.27 19.07
N GLU A 167 7.03 -11.29 19.45
CA GLU A 167 7.90 -10.55 18.51
C GLU A 167 8.90 -11.50 17.83
N VAL A 168 9.55 -12.37 18.61
CA VAL A 168 10.48 -13.37 18.06
C VAL A 168 9.77 -14.36 17.16
N ALA A 169 8.55 -14.79 17.50
CA ALA A 169 7.75 -15.69 16.66
C ALA A 169 7.36 -15.03 15.34
N ALA A 170 6.92 -13.77 15.38
CA ALA A 170 6.55 -13.01 14.20
C ALA A 170 7.73 -12.78 13.25
N LEU A 171 8.88 -12.35 13.80
CA LEU A 171 10.10 -12.13 13.03
C LEU A 171 10.63 -13.42 12.40
N ARG A 172 10.53 -14.55 13.11
CA ARG A 172 10.88 -15.87 12.54
C ARG A 172 9.95 -16.27 11.41
N GLY A 173 8.64 -16.05 11.56
CA GLY A 173 7.66 -16.30 10.49
C GLY A 173 7.93 -15.45 9.25
N GLU A 174 8.24 -14.17 9.43
CA GLU A 174 8.62 -13.27 8.33
C GLU A 174 9.93 -13.70 7.66
N MET A 175 10.93 -14.12 8.44
CA MET A 175 12.19 -14.65 7.92
C MET A 175 11.96 -15.89 7.02
N GLU A 176 11.13 -16.83 7.45
CA GLU A 176 10.82 -18.03 6.67
C GLU A 176 10.05 -17.71 5.40
N PHE A 177 9.11 -16.76 5.46
CA PHE A 177 8.41 -16.29 4.26
C PHE A 177 9.36 -15.62 3.26
N ILE A 178 10.27 -14.77 3.73
CA ILE A 178 11.26 -14.11 2.88
C ILE A 178 12.20 -15.13 2.25
N LYS A 179 12.66 -16.13 3.01
CA LYS A 179 13.47 -17.23 2.46
C LYS A 179 12.74 -17.97 1.34
N GLY A 180 11.47 -18.34 1.53
CA GLY A 180 10.69 -19.01 0.48
C GLY A 180 10.55 -18.16 -0.78
N ARG A 181 10.33 -16.84 -0.64
CA ARG A 181 10.33 -15.92 -1.79
C ARG A 181 11.69 -15.83 -2.47
N LEU A 182 12.77 -15.79 -1.70
CA LEU A 182 14.15 -15.76 -2.22
C LEU A 182 14.46 -17.02 -3.04
N GLU A 183 14.09 -18.19 -2.53
CA GLU A 183 14.26 -19.48 -3.22
C GLU A 183 13.47 -19.52 -4.53
N TYR A 184 12.22 -19.06 -4.51
CA TYR A 184 11.40 -18.97 -5.73
C TYR A 184 12.05 -18.06 -6.78
N ILE A 185 12.48 -16.86 -6.38
CA ILE A 185 13.13 -15.90 -7.28
C ILE A 185 14.42 -16.50 -7.84
N THR A 186 15.23 -17.13 -6.99
CA THR A 186 16.50 -17.74 -7.38
C THR A 186 16.28 -18.87 -8.38
N ARG A 187 15.29 -19.74 -8.13
CA ARG A 187 14.92 -20.81 -9.05
C ARG A 187 14.44 -20.25 -10.40
N ARG A 188 13.61 -19.21 -10.37
CA ARG A 188 13.09 -18.57 -11.59
C ARG A 188 14.20 -17.93 -12.42
N LEU A 189 15.18 -17.33 -11.76
CA LEU A 189 16.35 -16.74 -12.40
C LEU A 189 17.22 -17.82 -13.07
N GLN A 190 17.47 -18.94 -12.40
CA GLN A 190 18.21 -20.07 -12.97
C GLN A 190 17.49 -20.75 -14.15
N GLU A 191 16.15 -20.83 -14.11
CA GLU A 191 15.34 -21.35 -15.22
C GLU A 191 15.48 -20.45 -16.46
N LEU A 192 15.46 -19.13 -16.28
CA LEU A 192 15.60 -18.16 -17.36
C LEU A 192 17.03 -18.12 -17.92
N GLU A 193 18.06 -18.14 -17.06
CA GLU A 193 19.47 -18.15 -17.49
C GLU A 193 19.87 -19.44 -18.22
N LYS A 194 19.19 -20.57 -17.98
CA LYS A 194 19.41 -21.82 -18.71
C LYS A 194 18.67 -21.88 -20.04
N GLY A 195 17.58 -21.12 -20.20
CA GLY A 195 16.79 -21.06 -21.43
C GLY A 195 17.44 -20.28 -22.57
N ASP A 196 18.47 -19.48 -22.28
CA ASP A 196 19.19 -18.67 -23.29
C ASP A 196 20.39 -19.41 -23.93
N LYS A 197 20.53 -20.73 -23.75
CA LYS A 197 21.68 -21.54 -24.22
C LYS A 197 21.35 -22.60 -25.29
N GLU A 198 20.20 -22.55 -25.94
CA GLU A 198 19.90 -23.35 -27.15
C GLU A 198 19.78 -22.50 -28.42
#